data_AF-A0A7C9TS46-F1
#
_entry.id   AF-A0A7C9TS46-F1
#
_cell.length_a   1.000
_cell.length_b   1.000
_cell.length_c   1.000
_cell.angle_alpha   90.00
_cell.angle_beta   90.00
_cell.angle_gamma   90.00
#
_symmetry.space_group_name_H-M   'P 1'
#
loop_
_entity.id
_entity.type
_entity.pdbx_description
1 polymer ?
#
loop_
_entity_poly.entity_id
_entity_poly.type
_entity_poly.pdbx_seq_one_letter_code
_entity_poly.pdbx_strand_id
1 'polypeptide(L)'
;MGVSNFAPDRLLDLIAFSEIVPAVNQIETNPYHQQVDYQELLRAEGVQIEAWAPFAEGKNELFSNPVLTTIGESHGKSPAQVVLRWLLQREVVVVSKSVRIERWLTGRADA
;
A
#
# COMPACT_ATOMS: atom_id res chain seq x y z
N MET A 1 5.94 -16.08 9.09
CA MET A 1 7.03 -15.08 9.25
C MET A 1 6.88 -14.06 8.13
N GLY A 2 7.17 -12.78 8.37
CA GLY A 2 7.18 -11.73 7.36
C GLY A 2 8.36 -10.78 7.59
N VAL A 3 8.65 -9.93 6.61
CA VAL A 3 9.73 -8.94 6.66
C VAL A 3 9.20 -7.53 6.37
N SER A 4 10.01 -6.50 6.59
CA SER A 4 9.66 -5.12 6.27
C SER A 4 10.88 -4.37 5.74
N ASN A 5 10.67 -3.54 4.72
CA ASN A 5 11.69 -2.74 4.04
C ASN A 5 12.85 -3.55 3.45
N PHE A 6 12.59 -4.79 3.06
CA PHE A 6 13.56 -5.56 2.29
C PHE A 6 13.54 -5.09 0.84
N ALA A 7 14.71 -4.77 0.29
CA ALA A 7 14.89 -4.52 -1.13
C ALA A 7 14.87 -5.85 -1.93
N PRO A 8 14.62 -5.81 -3.25
CA PRO A 8 14.49 -7.01 -4.08
C PRO A 8 15.64 -8.01 -3.92
N ASP A 9 16.89 -7.54 -3.98
CA ASP A 9 18.11 -8.34 -3.82
C ASP A 9 18.18 -9.00 -2.45
N ARG A 10 17.89 -8.23 -1.39
CA ARG A 10 17.92 -8.74 0.00
C ARG A 10 16.81 -9.74 0.28
N LEU A 11 15.65 -9.57 -0.35
CA LEU A 11 14.55 -10.51 -0.25
C LEU A 11 14.89 -11.83 -0.94
N LEU A 12 15.43 -11.76 -2.17
CA LEU A 12 15.83 -12.95 -2.92
C LEU A 12 16.95 -13.72 -2.22
N ASP A 13 17.94 -13.01 -1.68
CA ASP A 13 18.97 -13.60 -0.81
C ASP A 13 18.31 -14.34 0.36
N LEU A 14 17.39 -13.70 1.08
CA LEU A 14 16.71 -14.32 2.21
C LEU A 14 15.95 -15.59 1.80
N ILE A 15 15.22 -15.54 0.69
CA ILE A 15 14.47 -16.68 0.16
C ILE A 15 15.41 -17.83 -0.22
N ALA A 16 16.52 -17.54 -0.89
CA ALA A 16 17.49 -18.55 -1.32
C ALA A 16 18.14 -19.31 -0.15
N PHE A 17 18.26 -18.67 1.01
CA PHE A 17 18.93 -19.22 2.19
C PHE A 17 17.98 -19.56 3.35
N SER A 18 16.65 -19.53 3.14
CA SER A 18 15.66 -19.84 4.17
C SER A 18 14.75 -20.98 3.73
N GLU A 19 14.39 -21.87 4.66
CA GLU A 19 13.40 -22.93 4.40
C GLU A 19 11.97 -22.39 4.21
N ILE A 20 11.70 -21.21 4.77
CA ILE A 20 10.37 -20.58 4.78
C ILE A 20 10.45 -19.25 4.03
N VAL A 21 9.67 -19.14 2.95
CA VAL A 21 9.47 -17.88 2.22
C VAL A 21 8.70 -16.90 3.12
N PRO A 22 9.13 -15.62 3.23
CA PRO A 22 8.36 -14.61 3.95
C PRO A 22 6.95 -14.48 3.39
N ALA A 23 5.93 -14.56 4.24
CA ALA A 23 4.54 -14.46 3.79
C ALA A 23 4.19 -13.03 3.29
N VAL A 24 4.86 -12.02 3.87
CA VAL A 24 4.63 -10.60 3.59
C VAL A 24 5.97 -9.87 3.55
N ASN A 25 6.08 -8.87 2.67
CA ASN A 25 7.05 -7.79 2.79
C ASN A 25 6.34 -6.45 2.93
N GLN A 26 6.42 -5.84 4.11
CA GLN A 26 5.82 -4.53 4.38
C GLN A 26 6.75 -3.41 3.93
N ILE A 27 6.40 -2.71 2.84
CA ILE A 27 7.23 -1.66 2.21
C ILE A 27 6.42 -0.39 1.92
N GLU A 28 7.12 0.72 1.71
CA GLU A 28 6.44 1.97 1.35
C GLU A 28 5.77 1.81 -0.02
N THR A 29 4.44 1.88 -0.04
CA THR A 29 3.65 1.79 -1.26
C THR A 29 2.53 2.82 -1.22
N ASN A 30 2.51 3.74 -2.19
CA ASN A 30 1.53 4.81 -2.33
C ASN A 30 1.51 5.34 -3.77
N PRO A 31 0.63 6.28 -4.14
CA PRO A 31 0.54 6.79 -5.52
C PRO A 31 1.84 7.38 -6.07
N TYR A 32 2.74 7.86 -5.20
CA TYR A 32 4.04 8.42 -5.58
C TYR A 32 5.19 7.40 -5.52
N HIS A 33 5.01 6.30 -4.78
CA HIS A 33 5.97 5.20 -4.66
C HIS A 33 5.24 3.88 -4.91
N GLN A 34 4.96 3.58 -6.17
CA GLN A 34 3.94 2.58 -6.52
C GLN A 34 4.41 1.12 -6.42
N GLN A 35 5.72 0.87 -6.43
CA GLN A 35 6.32 -0.47 -6.36
C GLN A 35 5.82 -1.44 -7.45
N VAL A 36 5.55 -0.98 -8.68
CA VAL A 36 4.95 -1.83 -9.72
C VAL A 36 5.81 -3.05 -10.03
N ASP A 37 7.08 -2.85 -10.41
CA ASP A 37 7.98 -3.96 -10.75
C ASP A 37 8.28 -4.84 -9.53
N TYR A 38 8.41 -4.22 -8.35
CA TYR A 38 8.70 -4.98 -7.13
C TYR A 38 7.49 -5.81 -6.71
N GLN A 39 6.26 -5.31 -6.90
CA GLN A 39 5.05 -6.09 -6.65
C GLN A 39 4.98 -7.34 -7.53
N GLU A 40 5.36 -7.25 -8.80
CA GLU A 40 5.39 -8.43 -9.68
C GLU A 40 6.43 -9.46 -9.22
N LEU A 41 7.62 -9.01 -8.79
CA LEU A 41 8.62 -9.89 -8.19
C LEU A 41 8.09 -10.56 -6.92
N LEU A 42 7.50 -9.78 -6.00
CA LEU A 42 6.91 -10.30 -4.76
C LEU A 42 5.85 -11.36 -5.07
N ARG A 43 4.98 -11.10 -6.04
CA ARG A 43 3.95 -12.05 -6.49
C ARG A 43 4.58 -13.34 -7.06
N ALA A 44 5.62 -13.22 -7.89
CA ALA A 44 6.31 -14.37 -8.46
C ALA A 44 6.95 -15.28 -7.39
N GLU A 45 7.46 -14.68 -6.32
CA GLU A 45 8.04 -15.39 -5.18
C GLU A 45 7.00 -15.83 -4.12
N GLY A 46 5.71 -15.54 -4.33
CA GLY A 46 4.64 -15.89 -3.38
C GLY A 46 4.63 -15.04 -2.12
N VAL A 47 5.19 -13.83 -2.16
CA VAL A 47 5.25 -12.86 -1.05
C VAL A 47 4.16 -11.79 -1.22
N GLN A 48 3.32 -11.59 -0.21
CA GLN A 48 2.30 -10.55 -0.24
C GLN A 48 2.91 -9.16 0.06
N ILE A 49 2.62 -8.18 -0.77
CA ILE A 49 2.99 -6.78 -0.49
C ILE A 49 2.05 -6.15 0.54
N GLU A 50 2.61 -5.43 1.52
CA GLU A 50 1.85 -4.67 2.51
C GLU A 50 2.35 -3.21 2.59
N ALA A 51 1.44 -2.24 2.46
CA ALA A 51 1.74 -0.81 2.43
C ALA A 51 1.72 -0.20 3.85
N TRP A 52 2.85 0.33 4.33
CA TRP A 52 2.91 1.04 5.63
C TRP A 52 2.66 2.55 5.56
N ALA A 53 2.90 3.20 4.42
CA ALA A 53 2.60 4.62 4.18
C ALA A 53 1.66 4.82 2.98
N PRO A 54 0.44 4.24 3.00
CA PRO A 54 -0.48 4.31 1.85
C PRO A 54 -0.82 5.74 1.42
N PHE A 55 -0.71 6.71 2.34
CA PHE A 55 -0.97 8.12 2.09
C PHE A 55 0.28 8.99 1.98
N ALA A 56 1.47 8.41 1.75
CA ALA A 56 2.74 9.15 1.73
C ALA A 56 2.94 10.05 2.97
N GLU A 57 2.46 9.58 4.13
CA GLU A 57 2.43 10.35 5.40
C GLU A 57 1.67 11.71 5.31
N GLY A 58 0.81 11.89 4.32
CA GLY A 58 0.12 13.16 4.05
C GLY A 58 0.97 14.21 3.32
N LYS A 59 2.15 13.84 2.82
CA LYS A 59 3.04 14.73 2.05
C LYS A 59 2.55 14.91 0.61
N ASN A 60 3.21 15.81 -0.12
CA ASN A 60 3.00 16.05 -1.55
C ASN A 60 1.54 16.37 -1.92
N GLU A 61 0.84 17.05 -1.01
CA GLU A 61 -0.54 17.49 -1.21
C GLU A 61 -1.48 16.36 -1.68
N LEU A 62 -1.23 15.11 -1.23
CA LEU A 62 -1.92 13.93 -1.74
C LEU A 62 -3.46 14.06 -1.64
N PHE A 63 -3.95 14.62 -0.53
CA PHE A 63 -5.38 14.77 -0.29
C PHE A 63 -6.05 15.89 -1.08
N SER A 64 -5.27 16.74 -1.77
CA SER A 64 -5.76 17.79 -2.66
C SER A 64 -5.27 17.60 -4.10
N ASN A 65 -4.64 16.45 -4.41
CA ASN A 65 -4.19 16.13 -5.74
C ASN A 65 -5.37 16.17 -6.72
N PRO A 66 -5.29 16.92 -7.84
CA PRO A 66 -6.43 17.15 -8.72
C PRO A 66 -6.98 15.85 -9.32
N VAL A 67 -6.11 14.89 -9.66
CA VAL A 67 -6.54 13.60 -10.21
C VAL A 67 -7.34 12.80 -9.18
N LEU A 68 -6.83 12.71 -7.95
CA LEU A 68 -7.50 11.98 -6.86
C LEU A 68 -8.82 12.67 -6.46
N THR A 69 -8.86 13.99 -6.47
CA THR A 69 -10.07 14.78 -6.20
C THR A 69 -11.13 14.54 -7.27
N THR A 70 -10.78 14.65 -8.56
CA THR A 70 -11.74 14.41 -9.66
C THR A 70 -12.29 12.98 -9.65
N ILE A 71 -11.45 11.98 -9.39
CA ILE A 71 -11.93 10.59 -9.23
C ILE A 71 -12.87 10.50 -8.02
N GLY A 72 -12.49 11.08 -6.88
CA GLY A 72 -13.30 11.11 -5.68
C GLY A 72 -14.68 11.73 -5.91
N GLU A 73 -14.75 12.89 -6.56
CA GLU A 73 -15.99 13.59 -6.90
C GLU A 73 -16.93 12.72 -7.72
N SER A 74 -16.41 12.03 -8.76
CA SER A 74 -17.21 11.14 -9.61
C SER A 74 -17.84 9.95 -8.87
N HIS A 75 -17.26 9.56 -7.73
CA HIS A 75 -17.73 8.44 -6.91
C HIS A 75 -18.34 8.86 -5.56
N GLY A 76 -18.42 10.18 -5.28
CA GLY A 76 -18.83 10.68 -3.97
C GLY A 76 -17.91 10.23 -2.82
N LYS A 77 -16.61 10.05 -3.11
CA LYS A 77 -15.59 9.57 -2.17
C LYS A 77 -14.49 10.61 -1.96
N SER A 78 -13.80 10.53 -0.83
CA SER A 78 -12.64 11.37 -0.56
C SER A 78 -11.39 10.88 -1.32
N PRO A 79 -10.41 11.75 -1.59
CA PRO A 79 -9.11 11.35 -2.16
C PRO A 79 -8.42 10.23 -1.37
N ALA A 80 -8.55 10.22 -0.04
CA ALA A 80 -8.04 9.14 0.80
C ALA A 80 -8.68 7.79 0.48
N GLN A 81 -10.01 7.74 0.32
CA GLN A 81 -10.74 6.52 -0.05
C GLN A 81 -10.37 6.06 -1.46
N VAL A 82 -10.15 6.98 -2.40
CA VAL A 82 -9.65 6.65 -3.74
C VAL A 82 -8.30 5.94 -3.67
N VAL A 83 -7.38 6.45 -2.85
CA VAL A 83 -6.05 5.83 -2.68
C VAL A 83 -6.15 4.44 -2.05
N LEU A 84 -6.98 4.27 -1.00
CA LEU A 84 -7.21 2.96 -0.39
C LEU A 84 -7.80 1.98 -1.41
N ARG A 85 -8.83 2.42 -2.15
CA ARG A 85 -9.48 1.59 -3.16
C ARG A 85 -8.51 1.18 -4.26
N TRP A 86 -7.66 2.11 -4.72
CA TRP A 86 -6.64 1.84 -5.72
C TRP A 86 -5.62 0.80 -5.25
N LEU A 87 -5.14 0.88 -4.01
CA LEU A 87 -4.23 -0.12 -3.43
C LEU A 87 -4.89 -1.51 -3.34
N LEU A 88 -6.14 -1.56 -2.87
CA LEU A 88 -6.90 -2.81 -2.75
C LEU A 88 -7.18 -3.47 -4.11
N GLN A 89 -7.51 -2.68 -5.14
CA GLN A 89 -7.70 -3.19 -6.49
C GLN A 89 -6.40 -3.77 -7.09
N ARG A 90 -5.25 -3.32 -6.60
CA ARG A 90 -3.94 -3.87 -6.95
C ARG A 90 -3.56 -5.07 -6.08
N GLU A 91 -4.44 -5.54 -5.20
CA GLU A 91 -4.13 -6.62 -4.24
C GLU A 91 -2.97 -6.26 -3.28
N VAL A 92 -2.82 -4.97 -2.96
CA VAL A 92 -1.88 -4.50 -1.94
C VAL A 92 -2.60 -4.47 -0.59
N VAL A 93 -2.09 -5.21 0.40
CA VAL A 93 -2.60 -5.11 1.78
C VAL A 93 -2.25 -3.73 2.32
N VAL A 94 -3.19 -3.05 2.97
CA VAL A 94 -3.00 -1.68 3.43
C VAL A 94 -3.02 -1.58 4.95
N VAL A 95 -1.98 -0.96 5.51
CA VAL A 95 -1.95 -0.56 6.91
C VAL A 95 -1.96 0.97 6.98
N SER A 96 -3.12 1.54 7.32
CA SER A 96 -3.27 2.99 7.49
C SER A 96 -3.36 3.37 8.97
N LYS A 97 -2.55 4.34 9.40
CA LYS A 97 -2.64 4.94 10.74
C LYS A 97 -3.56 6.17 10.71
N SER A 98 -4.44 6.26 11.70
CA SER A 98 -5.10 7.52 12.07
C SER A 98 -5.10 7.66 13.59
N VAL A 99 -5.14 8.90 14.10
CA VAL A 99 -5.40 9.17 15.53
C VAL A 99 -6.77 9.82 15.74
N ARG A 100 -7.49 10.12 14.66
CA ARG A 100 -8.84 10.73 14.69
C ARG A 100 -9.89 9.68 14.41
N ILE A 101 -10.80 9.45 15.36
CA ILE A 101 -11.81 8.37 15.30
C ILE A 101 -12.70 8.45 14.06
N GLU A 102 -13.08 9.66 13.64
CA GLU A 102 -13.87 9.90 12.43
C GLU A 102 -13.20 9.29 11.19
N ARG A 103 -11.89 9.45 11.06
CA ARG A 103 -11.12 8.89 9.92
C ARG A 103 -10.99 7.37 9.98
N TRP A 104 -10.99 6.77 11.18
CA TRP A 104 -11.04 5.31 11.31
C TRP A 104 -12.36 4.75 10.77
N LEU A 105 -13.47 5.43 11.06
CA LEU A 105 -14.80 5.02 10.60
C LEU A 105 -14.93 5.18 9.07
N THR A 106 -14.49 6.33 8.53
CA THR A 106 -14.51 6.56 7.07
C THR A 106 -13.64 5.59 6.29
N GLY A 107 -12.48 5.18 6.83
CA GLY A 107 -11.59 4.22 6.17
C GLY A 107 -12.14 2.80 6.11
N ARG A 108 -13.06 2.42 7.02
CA ARG A 108 -13.68 1.08 7.05
C ARG A 108 -15.00 1.00 6.28
N ALA A 109 -15.73 2.11 6.18
CA ALA A 109 -17.09 2.10 5.64
C ALA A 109 -17.15 1.87 4.11
N ASP A 110 -16.03 2.01 3.39
CA ASP A 110 -16.01 2.12 1.93
C ASP A 110 -14.79 1.45 1.25
N ALA A 111 -14.05 0.60 1.99
CA ALA A 111 -12.90 -0.15 1.46
C ALA A 111 -13.35 -1.44 0.75
#